data_AF-D4IH10-F1
#
_entry.id   AF-D4IH10-F1
#
_cell.length_a   1.000
_cell.length_b   1.000
_cell.length_c   1.000
_cell.angle_alpha   90.00
_cell.angle_beta   90.00
_cell.angle_gamma   90.00
#
_symmetry.space_group_name_H-M   'P 1'
#
loop_
_entity.id
_entity.type
_entity.pdbx_description
1 polymer ?
#
loop_
_entity_poly.entity_id
_entity_poly.type
_entity_poly.pdbx_seq_one_letter_code
_entity_poly.pdbx_strand_id
1 'polypeptide(L)'
;DFRVVNATINPICNSDVILSTGIEGLPVTFSPVINSTDGVIREGTLITVSFDASTCGMAGVTPMWKIGFNSTAKGYIVTTGGVDRLNLFKITKFESDSSFYQLSYCPNSEPFCECPCVPVGANSDKYLAPNVSYADFRFKPDAP
;
A
#
# COMPACT_ATOMS: atom_id res chain seq x y z
N ASP A 1 7.76 9.30 18.25
CA ASP A 1 6.45 9.27 17.57
C ASP A 1 6.23 8.00 16.79
N PHE A 2 5.16 7.30 17.11
CA PHE A 2 4.66 6.22 16.27
C PHE A 2 4.00 6.81 15.01
N ARG A 3 4.20 6.13 13.88
CA ARG A 3 3.57 6.45 12.60
C ARG A 3 2.63 5.31 12.24
N VAL A 4 1.44 5.65 11.78
CA VAL A 4 0.39 4.69 11.44
C VAL A 4 -0.18 5.02 10.08
N VAL A 5 -0.68 3.99 9.38
CA VAL A 5 -1.34 4.16 8.08
C VAL A 5 -2.82 4.47 8.32
N ASN A 6 -3.34 5.47 7.61
CA ASN A 6 -4.73 5.87 7.70
C ASN A 6 -5.28 6.28 6.31
N ALA A 7 -6.58 6.54 6.26
CA ALA A 7 -7.27 7.08 5.09
C ALA A 7 -7.71 8.53 5.35
N THR A 8 -7.74 9.36 4.31
CA THR A 8 -8.21 10.76 4.44
C THR A 8 -9.70 10.90 4.77
N ILE A 9 -10.50 9.87 4.49
CA ILE A 9 -11.95 9.83 4.75
C ILE A 9 -12.29 8.48 5.38
N ASN A 10 -13.09 8.50 6.46
CA ASN A 10 -13.61 7.31 7.14
C ASN A 10 -15.13 7.49 7.36
N PRO A 11 -16.02 6.58 6.89
CA PRO A 11 -15.74 5.33 6.18
C PRO A 11 -15.04 5.54 4.83
N ILE A 12 -14.30 4.53 4.36
CA ILE A 12 -13.48 4.62 3.15
C ILE A 12 -14.34 4.98 1.95
N CYS A 13 -13.93 6.02 1.23
CA CYS A 13 -14.69 6.56 0.11
C CYS A 13 -13.77 7.26 -0.89
N ASN A 14 -13.17 6.49 -1.82
CA ASN A 14 -12.14 6.98 -2.74
C ASN A 14 -11.05 7.80 -2.01
N SER A 15 -10.71 7.38 -0.80
CA SER A 15 -9.81 8.06 0.13
C SER A 15 -8.36 7.87 -0.26
N ASP A 16 -7.54 8.86 0.03
CA ASP A 16 -6.09 8.77 -0.10
C ASP A 16 -5.50 8.02 1.09
N VAL A 17 -4.40 7.32 0.87
CA VAL A 17 -3.66 6.62 1.92
C VAL A 17 -2.54 7.51 2.45
N ILE A 18 -2.53 7.74 3.75
CA ILE A 18 -1.62 8.68 4.41
C ILE A 18 -0.89 8.04 5.58
N LEU A 19 0.29 8.60 5.89
CA LEU A 19 1.07 8.29 7.08
C LEU A 19 0.79 9.32 8.18
N SER A 20 0.01 8.95 9.19
CA SER A 20 -0.37 9.84 10.28
C SER A 20 0.50 9.63 11.53
N THR A 21 0.51 10.61 12.41
CA THR A 21 1.09 10.50 13.75
C THR A 21 0.05 9.95 14.71
N GLY A 22 0.35 8.89 15.44
CA GLY A 22 -0.61 8.28 16.36
C GLY A 22 -0.30 6.81 16.65
N ILE A 23 -1.18 6.19 17.41
CA ILE A 23 -1.10 4.76 17.77
C ILE A 23 -2.21 3.92 17.15
N GLU A 24 -3.27 4.55 16.62
CA GLU A 24 -4.41 3.89 15.99
C GLU A 24 -4.42 4.20 14.49
N GLY A 25 -3.95 3.25 13.69
CA GLY A 25 -4.12 3.24 12.25
C GLY A 25 -5.32 2.41 11.82
N LEU A 26 -5.66 2.46 10.53
CA LEU A 26 -6.61 1.50 9.96
C LEU A 26 -5.90 0.15 9.75
N PRO A 27 -6.54 -0.98 10.14
CA PRO A 27 -6.00 -2.29 9.87
C PRO A 27 -5.82 -2.52 8.36
N VAL A 28 -4.74 -3.20 7.98
CA VAL A 28 -4.40 -3.49 6.58
C VAL A 28 -4.31 -5.00 6.39
N THR A 29 -4.93 -5.50 5.32
CA THR A 29 -4.86 -6.89 4.89
C THR A 29 -4.01 -7.01 3.63
N PHE A 30 -3.17 -8.05 3.59
CA PHE A 30 -2.41 -8.46 2.42
C PHE A 30 -3.00 -9.76 1.87
N SER A 31 -3.27 -9.79 0.57
CA SER A 31 -3.81 -10.98 -0.10
C SER A 31 -2.90 -11.39 -1.25
N PRO A 32 -2.39 -12.64 -1.28
CA PRO A 32 -1.52 -13.08 -2.35
C PRO A 32 -2.31 -13.24 -3.65
N VAL A 33 -1.75 -12.78 -4.78
CA VAL A 33 -2.41 -12.89 -6.10
C VAL A 33 -2.53 -14.35 -6.53
N ILE A 34 -1.51 -15.15 -6.21
CA ILE A 34 -1.53 -16.60 -6.36
C ILE A 34 -1.90 -17.18 -5.00
N ASN A 35 -3.02 -17.92 -4.94
CA ASN A 35 -3.51 -18.50 -3.70
C ASN A 35 -2.42 -19.37 -3.03
N SER A 36 -2.09 -19.05 -1.78
CA SER A 36 -1.32 -19.93 -0.90
C SER A 36 -2.27 -20.69 0.02
N THR A 37 -1.97 -21.96 0.30
CA THR A 37 -2.78 -22.81 1.18
C THR A 37 -2.42 -22.65 2.66
N ASP A 38 -1.27 -22.05 2.96
CA ASP A 38 -0.77 -21.86 4.33
C ASP A 38 -1.11 -20.48 4.93
N GLY A 39 -1.73 -19.59 4.15
CA GLY A 39 -2.05 -18.22 4.57
C GLY A 39 -0.83 -17.32 4.79
N VAL A 40 0.38 -17.76 4.42
CA VAL A 40 1.62 -17.02 4.65
C VAL A 40 1.91 -16.07 3.49
N ILE A 41 2.08 -14.78 3.81
CA ILE A 41 2.60 -13.80 2.85
C ILE A 41 4.12 -13.93 2.77
N ARG A 42 4.61 -14.39 1.61
CA ARG A 42 6.04 -14.61 1.37
C ARG A 42 6.66 -13.41 0.67
N GLU A 43 7.88 -13.09 1.07
CA GLU A 43 8.69 -12.03 0.46
C GLU A 43 8.73 -12.15 -1.07
N GLY A 44 8.62 -11.02 -1.77
CA GLY A 44 8.70 -10.96 -3.23
C GLY A 44 7.47 -11.47 -4.00
N THR A 45 6.47 -12.00 -3.30
CA THR A 45 5.20 -12.43 -3.90
C THR A 45 4.34 -11.22 -4.24
N LEU A 46 3.68 -11.26 -5.40
CA LEU A 46 2.69 -10.23 -5.77
C LEU A 46 1.47 -10.36 -4.86
N ILE A 47 1.07 -9.24 -4.27
CA ILE A 47 -0.08 -9.13 -3.37
C ILE A 47 -0.99 -7.99 -3.80
N THR A 48 -2.26 -8.06 -3.40
CA THR A 48 -3.13 -6.88 -3.26
C THR A 48 -3.10 -6.41 -1.81
N VAL A 49 -3.29 -5.11 -1.63
CA VAL A 49 -3.31 -4.46 -0.32
C VAL A 49 -4.66 -3.79 -0.14
N SER A 50 -5.29 -3.97 1.03
CA SER A 50 -6.58 -3.39 1.33
C SER A 50 -6.63 -2.93 2.77
N PHE A 51 -7.36 -1.85 3.06
CA PHE A 51 -7.82 -1.65 4.43
C PHE A 51 -8.85 -2.71 4.81
N ASP A 52 -8.83 -3.14 6.06
CA ASP A 52 -9.92 -3.87 6.70
C ASP A 52 -10.76 -2.88 7.51
N ALA A 53 -11.59 -2.13 6.78
CA ALA A 53 -12.45 -1.07 7.32
C ALA A 53 -13.70 -0.87 6.44
N SER A 54 -14.75 -0.30 7.02
CA SER A 54 -16.02 -0.04 6.32
C SER A 54 -15.86 0.97 5.19
N THR A 55 -16.58 0.75 4.08
CA THR A 55 -16.69 1.70 2.97
C THR A 55 -17.97 2.53 3.06
N CYS A 56 -18.05 3.62 2.29
CA CYS A 56 -19.24 4.47 2.19
C CYS A 56 -20.44 3.83 1.45
N GLY A 57 -20.38 2.54 1.12
CA GLY A 57 -21.51 1.79 0.53
C GLY A 57 -21.85 2.15 -0.93
N MET A 58 -21.04 2.97 -1.61
CA MET A 58 -21.23 3.28 -3.03
C MET A 58 -20.72 2.14 -3.93
N ALA A 59 -21.45 1.87 -5.02
CA ALA A 59 -21.07 0.86 -5.99
C ALA A 59 -19.67 1.17 -6.59
N GLY A 60 -18.81 0.16 -6.61
CA GLY A 60 -17.44 0.27 -7.14
C GLY A 60 -16.43 0.90 -6.17
N VAL A 61 -16.84 1.36 -4.99
CA VAL A 61 -15.89 1.80 -3.95
C VAL A 61 -15.38 0.57 -3.19
N THR A 62 -14.07 0.39 -3.20
CA THR A 62 -13.38 -0.69 -2.50
C THR A 62 -12.33 -0.12 -1.55
N PRO A 63 -12.00 -0.82 -0.45
CA PRO A 63 -10.88 -0.43 0.42
C PRO A 63 -9.51 -0.82 -0.14
N MET A 64 -9.47 -1.45 -1.33
CA MET A 64 -8.25 -1.90 -1.98
C MET A 64 -7.42 -0.72 -2.48
N TRP A 65 -6.11 -0.82 -2.32
CA TRP A 65 -5.18 0.22 -2.70
C TRP A 65 -4.89 0.18 -4.20
N LYS A 66 -4.68 1.37 -4.76
CA LYS A 66 -4.24 1.61 -6.14
C LYS A 66 -3.39 2.86 -6.22
N ILE A 67 -2.72 3.05 -7.35
CA ILE A 67 -2.10 4.35 -7.66
C ILE A 67 -3.14 5.25 -8.35
N GLY A 68 -3.29 6.47 -7.85
CA GLY A 68 -4.22 7.47 -8.37
C GLY A 68 -3.56 8.86 -8.40
N PHE A 69 -3.95 9.68 -9.39
CA PHE A 69 -3.51 11.07 -9.43
C PHE A 69 -4.29 11.90 -8.40
N ASN A 70 -3.57 12.65 -7.58
CA ASN A 70 -4.15 13.58 -6.63
C ASN A 70 -3.58 14.99 -6.88
N SER A 71 -4.47 15.94 -7.16
CA SER A 71 -4.09 17.32 -7.48
C SER A 71 -3.54 18.08 -6.28
N THR A 72 -4.03 17.79 -5.07
CA THR A 72 -3.55 18.40 -3.81
C THR A 72 -2.14 17.93 -3.49
N ALA A 73 -1.86 16.64 -3.64
CA ALA A 73 -0.52 16.04 -3.48
C ALA A 73 0.40 16.29 -4.69
N LYS A 74 -0.11 16.93 -5.76
CA LYS A 74 0.60 17.26 -7.01
C LYS A 74 1.30 16.06 -7.66
N GLY A 75 0.66 14.89 -7.65
CA GLY A 75 1.27 13.69 -8.21
C GLY A 75 0.46 12.42 -8.05
N TYR A 76 1.09 11.32 -8.41
CA TYR A 76 0.55 9.98 -8.21
C TYR A 76 0.82 9.53 -6.78
N ILE A 77 -0.24 9.12 -6.09
CA ILE A 77 -0.21 8.65 -4.71
C ILE A 77 -0.98 7.35 -4.58
N VAL A 78 -0.87 6.70 -3.43
CA VAL A 78 -1.69 5.55 -3.08
C VAL A 78 -3.07 6.04 -2.65
N THR A 79 -4.10 5.51 -3.29
CA THR A 79 -5.52 5.80 -3.03
C THR A 79 -6.30 4.50 -2.90
N THR A 80 -7.52 4.56 -2.38
CA THR A 80 -8.45 3.42 -2.33
C THR A 80 -9.31 3.36 -3.61
N GLY A 81 -10.17 2.34 -3.73
CA GLY A 81 -10.94 2.08 -4.96
C GLY A 81 -10.15 1.27 -6.00
N GLY A 82 -9.18 0.48 -5.55
CA GLY A 82 -8.49 -0.50 -6.37
C GLY A 82 -9.42 -1.61 -6.86
N VAL A 83 -8.93 -2.35 -7.83
CA VAL A 83 -9.56 -3.56 -8.39
C VAL A 83 -8.62 -4.73 -8.17
N ASP A 84 -9.19 -5.86 -7.77
CA ASP A 84 -8.44 -7.09 -7.49
C ASP A 84 -7.61 -7.50 -8.72
N ARG A 85 -6.39 -7.98 -8.46
CA ARG A 85 -5.39 -8.41 -9.47
C ARG A 85 -4.91 -7.33 -10.47
N LEU A 86 -5.39 -6.10 -10.37
CA LEU A 86 -4.93 -4.99 -11.24
C LEU A 86 -3.96 -4.06 -10.53
N ASN A 87 -3.99 -4.01 -9.20
CA ASN A 87 -3.19 -3.10 -8.39
C ASN A 87 -2.27 -3.93 -7.50
N LEU A 88 -1.06 -4.18 -7.99
CA LEU A 88 -0.16 -5.16 -7.42
C LEU A 88 0.95 -4.49 -6.63
N PHE A 89 1.30 -5.12 -5.52
CA PHE A 89 2.37 -4.70 -4.64
C PHE A 89 3.27 -5.89 -4.31
N LYS A 90 4.44 -5.61 -3.75
CA LYS A 90 5.34 -6.60 -3.16
C LYS A 90 5.85 -6.11 -1.83
N ILE A 91 6.11 -7.06 -0.93
CA ILE A 91 6.83 -6.82 0.31
C ILE A 91 8.21 -7.45 0.15
N THR A 92 9.26 -6.66 0.37
CA THR A 92 10.65 -7.12 0.35
C THR A 92 11.39 -6.63 1.59
N LYS A 93 12.48 -7.29 1.96
CA LYS A 93 13.38 -6.76 2.98
C LYS A 93 13.87 -5.37 2.58
N PHE A 94 14.05 -4.53 3.58
CA PHE A 94 14.62 -3.21 3.41
C PHE A 94 16.13 -3.34 3.23
N GLU A 95 16.66 -2.84 2.10
CA GLU A 95 18.06 -3.11 1.70
C GLU A 95 19.08 -2.66 2.75
N SER A 96 18.83 -1.52 3.41
CA SER A 96 19.77 -0.97 4.39
C SER A 96 19.65 -1.58 5.79
N ASP A 97 18.55 -2.28 6.10
CA ASP A 97 18.35 -2.95 7.39
C ASP A 97 17.34 -4.09 7.24
N SER A 98 17.86 -5.32 7.16
CA SER A 98 17.07 -6.54 6.97
C SER A 98 16.07 -6.85 8.10
N SER A 99 16.10 -6.08 9.20
CA SER A 99 15.10 -6.15 10.28
C SER A 99 13.78 -5.48 9.90
N PHE A 100 13.76 -4.70 8.81
CA PHE A 100 12.58 -4.02 8.30
C PHE A 100 12.20 -4.55 6.92
N TYR A 101 10.93 -4.34 6.58
CA TYR A 101 10.37 -4.57 5.27
C TYR A 101 9.92 -3.25 4.65
N GLN A 102 9.94 -3.22 3.33
CA GLN A 102 9.38 -2.15 2.51
C GLN A 102 8.25 -2.68 1.63
N LEU A 103 7.32 -1.79 1.29
CA LEU A 103 6.29 -2.04 0.29
C LEU A 103 6.74 -1.44 -1.03
N SER A 104 6.55 -2.15 -2.13
CA SER A 104 6.77 -1.64 -3.49
C SER A 104 5.51 -1.78 -4.32
N TYR A 105 5.21 -0.78 -5.14
CA TYR A 105 4.18 -0.86 -6.16
C TYR A 105 4.74 -1.53 -7.39
N CYS A 106 4.04 -2.53 -7.91
CA CYS A 106 4.40 -3.28 -9.10
C CYS A 106 3.31 -3.03 -10.15
N PRO A 107 3.55 -2.17 -11.15
CA PRO A 107 2.62 -2.01 -12.26
C PRO A 107 2.37 -3.38 -12.90
N ASN A 108 1.12 -3.66 -13.29
CA ASN A 108 0.86 -4.87 -14.06
C ASN A 108 1.61 -4.76 -15.39
N SER A 109 2.61 -5.63 -15.59
CA SER A 109 3.45 -5.62 -16.78
C SER A 109 2.64 -6.14 -17.96
N GLU A 110 2.50 -5.33 -19.00
CA GLU A 110 2.11 -5.84 -20.32
C GLU A 110 3.23 -6.77 -20.85
N PRO A 111 2.94 -7.73 -21.74
CA PRO A 111 3.91 -8.73 -22.22
C PRO A 111 5.20 -8.14 -22.82
N PHE A 112 5.18 -6.86 -23.17
CA PHE A 112 6.25 -6.15 -23.85
C PHE A 112 6.92 -5.08 -22.97
N CYS A 113 6.48 -4.90 -21.72
CA CYS A 113 7.04 -3.93 -20.80
C CYS A 113 7.16 -4.52 -19.40
N GLU A 114 8.35 -5.00 -19.04
CA GLU A 114 8.68 -5.30 -17.65
C GLU A 114 8.91 -3.97 -16.90
N CYS A 115 7.83 -3.35 -16.44
CA CYS A 115 7.96 -2.21 -15.55
C CYS A 115 8.51 -2.67 -14.20
N PRO A 116 9.66 -2.14 -13.73
CA PRO A 116 10.19 -2.52 -12.44
C PRO A 116 9.25 -2.07 -11.32
N CYS A 117 9.16 -2.85 -10.25
CA CYS A 117 8.48 -2.42 -9.04
C CYS A 117 9.23 -1.23 -8.44
N VAL A 118 8.50 -0.22 -7.96
CA VAL A 118 9.06 0.98 -7.35
C VAL A 118 8.69 1.04 -5.86
N PRO A 119 9.62 1.41 -4.96
CA PRO A 119 9.32 1.55 -3.54
C PRO A 119 8.16 2.52 -3.29
N VAL A 120 7.32 2.20 -2.32
CA VAL A 120 6.31 3.11 -1.77
C VAL A 120 6.92 3.80 -0.56
N GLY A 121 6.84 5.12 -0.54
CA GLY A 121 7.29 5.96 0.55
C GLY A 121 6.21 6.95 0.98
N ALA A 122 6.54 7.87 1.88
CA ALA A 122 5.68 8.99 2.24
C ALA A 122 6.27 10.30 1.72
N ASN A 123 5.46 11.13 1.06
CA ASN A 123 5.90 12.46 0.64
C ASN A 123 5.89 13.47 1.81
N SER A 124 6.31 14.72 1.55
CA SER A 124 6.35 15.79 2.57
C SER A 124 4.99 16.02 3.24
N ASP A 125 3.92 15.85 2.45
CA ASP A 125 2.53 16.07 2.84
C ASP A 125 1.88 14.80 3.43
N LYS A 126 2.69 13.76 3.69
CA LYS A 126 2.32 12.50 4.33
C LYS A 126 1.46 11.54 3.49
N TYR A 127 1.24 11.82 2.21
CA TYR A 127 0.63 10.84 1.32
C TYR A 127 1.61 9.73 1.02
N LEU A 128 1.13 8.48 1.05
CA LEU A 128 1.91 7.37 0.51
C LEU A 128 1.98 7.51 -1.00
N ALA A 129 3.17 7.36 -1.58
CA ALA A 129 3.39 7.53 -3.00
C ALA A 129 4.47 6.57 -3.53
N PRO A 130 4.38 6.14 -4.80
CA PRO A 130 5.45 5.40 -5.44
C PRO A 130 6.64 6.32 -5.76
N ASN A 131 7.85 5.77 -5.73
CA ASN A 131 9.08 6.46 -6.15
C ASN A 131 9.37 7.79 -5.41
N VAL A 132 9.02 7.85 -4.12
CA VAL A 132 9.42 8.93 -3.21
C VAL A 132 10.32 8.37 -2.10
N SER A 133 10.85 9.24 -1.25
CA SER A 133 11.66 8.82 -0.09
C SER A 133 10.91 7.77 0.73
N TYR A 134 11.47 6.57 0.79
CA TYR A 134 10.89 5.40 1.45
C TYR A 134 11.43 5.19 2.88
N ALA A 135 12.39 6.01 3.32
CA ALA A 135 13.01 5.87 4.64
C ALA A 135 11.99 6.02 5.80
N ASP A 136 10.93 6.78 5.56
CA ASP A 136 9.87 7.05 6.54
C ASP A 136 8.72 6.03 6.51
N PHE A 137 8.70 5.11 5.53
CA PHE A 137 7.67 4.08 5.41
C PHE A 137 8.29 2.69 5.29
N ARG A 138 8.51 2.08 6.45
CA ARG A 138 9.02 0.71 6.62
C ARG A 138 8.36 0.10 7.84
N PHE A 139 8.19 -1.21 7.83
CA PHE A 139 7.52 -1.92 8.91
C PHE A 139 8.36 -3.08 9.40
N LYS A 140 8.24 -3.38 10.69
CA LYS A 140 8.79 -4.60 11.28
C LYS A 140 7.66 -5.61 11.43
N PRO A 141 7.93 -6.90 11.21
CA PRO A 141 7.00 -7.92 11.62
C PRO A 141 6.87 -7.88 13.15
N ASP A 142 5.69 -8.17 13.66
CA ASP A 142 5.54 -8.42 15.08
C ASP A 142 6.45 -9.60 15.47
N ALA A 143 7.11 -9.49 16.63
CA ALA A 143 7.89 -10.61 17.13
C ALA A 143 6.94 -11.80 17.36
N PRO A 144 7.32 -13.02 16.92
CA PRO A 144 6.53 -14.21 17.20
C PRO A 144 6.37 -14.47 18.71
#